data_AF-A0AAU5HFD8-F1
#
_entry.id   AF-A0AAU5HFD8-F1
#
_cell.length_a   1.000
_cell.length_b   1.000
_cell.length_c   1.000
_cell.angle_alpha   90.00
_cell.angle_beta   90.00
_cell.angle_gamma   90.00
#
_symmetry.space_group_name_H-M   'P 1'
#
loop_
_entity.id
_entity.type
_entity.pdbx_description
1 polymer ?
#
loop_
_entity_poly.entity_id
_entity_poly.type
_entity_poly.pdbx_seq_one_letter_code
_entity_poly.pdbx_strand_id
1 'polypeptide(L)'
;MSERYEVVFSCYLRDDTPEWVMAALRWHLGMDAEFPEGLDDEDEYLYPLLVPDDYANRRMPGGDVVSLRREVQEFTSSGKRYEWELFAHNGWIDDSMLYLRSLLDLIAPHIARPGYGGHFRHISDTEVTVFDFHDGTYEPIRIWGIDPR
;
A
#
# COMPACT_ATOMS: atom_id res chain seq x y z
N MET A 1 10.48 13.40 19.17
CA MET A 1 9.70 12.15 19.29
C MET A 1 9.15 11.91 17.91
N SER A 2 9.30 10.71 17.36
CA SER A 2 8.72 10.38 16.04
C SER A 2 7.20 10.29 16.15
N GLU A 3 6.51 10.92 15.20
CA GLU A 3 5.06 10.79 15.07
C GLU A 3 4.72 9.38 14.58
N ARG A 4 3.49 8.91 14.85
CA ARG A 4 3.06 7.55 14.50
C ARG A 4 1.74 7.52 13.78
N TYR A 5 1.65 6.65 12.79
CA TYR A 5 0.52 6.56 11.90
C TYR A 5 0.00 5.13 11.83
N GLU A 6 -1.32 5.00 11.80
CA GLU A 6 -1.97 3.83 11.22
C GLU A 6 -1.99 4.03 9.71
N VAL A 7 -1.50 3.05 8.95
CA VAL A 7 -1.57 3.05 7.49
C VAL A 7 -2.26 1.78 7.04
N VAL A 8 -3.32 1.94 6.25
CA VAL A 8 -4.14 0.87 5.72
C VAL A 8 -4.17 0.95 4.21
N PHE A 9 -3.79 -0.13 3.54
CA PHE A 9 -4.09 -0.39 2.14
C PHE A 9 -5.19 -1.45 2.07
N SER A 10 -6.21 -1.19 1.26
CA SER A 10 -7.33 -2.12 1.05
C SER A 10 -7.92 -1.86 -0.32
N CYS A 11 -7.35 -2.50 -1.34
CA CYS A 11 -7.72 -2.31 -2.72
C CYS A 11 -7.58 -3.59 -3.53
N TYR A 12 -8.05 -3.55 -4.77
CA TYR A 12 -7.87 -4.61 -5.75
C TYR A 12 -7.03 -4.12 -6.91
N LEU A 13 -5.99 -4.88 -7.27
CA LEU A 13 -5.21 -4.67 -8.48
C LEU A 13 -5.75 -5.55 -9.61
N ARG A 14 -5.57 -5.11 -10.85
CA ARG A 14 -6.01 -5.86 -12.02
C ARG A 14 -5.29 -7.20 -12.13
N ASP A 15 -5.95 -8.19 -12.72
CA ASP A 15 -5.36 -9.52 -12.94
C ASP A 15 -4.08 -9.48 -13.79
N ASP A 16 -4.01 -8.49 -14.68
CA ASP A 16 -2.90 -8.27 -15.61
C ASP A 16 -1.81 -7.34 -15.05
N THR A 17 -1.81 -7.10 -13.74
CA THR A 17 -0.77 -6.30 -13.08
C THR A 17 0.62 -6.89 -13.41
N PRO A 18 1.58 -6.07 -13.89
CA PRO A 18 2.88 -6.56 -14.30
C PRO A 18 3.62 -7.30 -13.18
N GLU A 19 4.39 -8.33 -13.53
CA GLU A 19 5.08 -9.16 -12.55
C GLU A 19 6.08 -8.37 -11.70
N TRP A 20 6.74 -7.35 -12.27
CA TRP A 20 7.68 -6.50 -11.52
C TRP A 20 6.97 -5.70 -10.41
N VAL A 21 5.73 -5.26 -10.63
CA VAL A 21 4.90 -4.60 -9.61
C VAL A 21 4.52 -5.61 -8.53
N MET A 22 4.13 -6.81 -8.93
CA MET A 22 3.79 -7.88 -7.99
C MET A 22 5.00 -8.30 -7.14
N ALA A 23 6.19 -8.37 -7.73
CA ALA A 23 7.45 -8.62 -7.02
C ALA A 23 7.77 -7.48 -6.02
N ALA A 24 7.61 -6.22 -6.43
CA ALA A 24 7.79 -5.08 -5.54
C ALA A 24 6.82 -5.10 -4.35
N LEU A 25 5.55 -5.45 -4.59
CA LEU A 25 4.57 -5.61 -3.52
C LEU A 25 4.94 -6.75 -2.57
N ARG A 26 5.29 -7.93 -3.09
CA ARG A 26 5.72 -9.06 -2.24
C ARG A 26 6.93 -8.70 -1.39
N TRP A 27 7.89 -7.98 -1.94
CA TRP A 27 9.05 -7.48 -1.19
C TRP A 27 8.64 -6.49 -0.09
N HIS A 28 7.83 -5.46 -0.41
CA HIS A 28 7.35 -4.50 0.60
C HIS A 28 6.54 -5.15 1.72
N LEU A 29 5.77 -6.20 1.42
CA LEU A 29 4.98 -6.99 2.38
C LEU A 29 5.83 -7.99 3.18
N GLY A 30 7.13 -8.12 2.87
CA GLY A 30 8.03 -9.07 3.53
C GLY A 30 7.81 -10.53 3.13
N MET A 31 7.11 -10.78 2.03
CA MET A 31 6.91 -12.12 1.47
C MET A 31 8.16 -12.61 0.72
N ASP A 32 8.84 -11.68 0.04
CA ASP A 32 10.08 -11.95 -0.70
C ASP A 32 11.24 -11.18 -0.03
N ALA A 33 12.38 -11.86 0.16
CA ALA A 33 13.56 -11.28 0.81
C ALA A 33 14.49 -10.53 -0.16
N GLU A 34 14.42 -10.84 -1.44
CA GLU A 34 15.29 -10.27 -2.47
C GLU A 34 14.72 -8.95 -2.98
N PHE A 35 15.60 -7.98 -3.21
CA PHE A 35 15.20 -6.70 -3.79
C PHE A 35 14.65 -6.93 -5.22
N PRO A 36 13.47 -6.40 -5.56
CA PRO A 36 12.79 -6.68 -6.81
C PRO A 36 13.51 -6.08 -8.02
N GLU A 37 13.69 -6.88 -9.08
CA GLU A 37 14.19 -6.38 -10.36
C GLU A 37 13.19 -5.37 -10.97
N GLY A 38 13.68 -4.20 -11.38
CA GLY A 38 12.88 -3.16 -12.03
C GLY A 38 12.24 -2.15 -11.08
N LEU A 39 12.41 -2.30 -9.76
CA LEU A 39 12.19 -1.21 -8.81
C LEU A 39 13.44 -0.32 -8.82
N ASP A 40 13.24 0.98 -8.99
CA ASP A 40 14.34 1.93 -9.03
C ASP A 40 14.85 2.19 -7.60
N ASP A 41 16.16 2.09 -7.39
CA ASP A 41 16.82 2.37 -6.11
C ASP A 41 17.69 3.63 -6.24
N GLU A 42 17.13 4.69 -6.83
CA GLU A 42 17.84 5.99 -6.94
C GLU A 42 18.17 6.58 -5.55
N ASP A 43 17.48 6.15 -4.49
CA ASP A 43 17.57 6.73 -3.16
C ASP A 43 18.47 5.96 -2.16
N GLU A 44 19.09 4.81 -2.49
CA GLU A 44 20.02 4.03 -1.64
C GLU A 44 19.48 3.63 -0.22
N TYR A 45 18.23 3.98 0.07
CA TYR A 45 17.55 3.83 1.37
C TYR A 45 16.15 3.22 1.22
N LEU A 46 15.83 2.61 0.07
CA LEU A 46 14.54 1.94 -0.08
C LEU A 46 14.52 0.68 0.80
N TYR A 47 13.51 0.56 1.66
CA TYR A 47 13.30 -0.61 2.50
C TYR A 47 11.84 -1.11 2.40
N PRO A 48 11.56 -2.38 2.76
CA PRO A 48 10.21 -2.90 2.80
C PRO A 48 9.33 -2.10 3.78
N LEU A 49 8.19 -1.55 3.31
CA LEU A 49 7.38 -0.59 4.06
C LEU A 49 6.16 -1.22 4.76
N LEU A 50 5.79 -2.43 4.36
CA LEU A 50 4.56 -3.10 4.83
C LEU A 50 4.88 -4.38 5.61
N VAL A 51 6.15 -4.63 5.95
CA VAL A 51 6.53 -5.79 6.75
C VAL A 51 5.88 -5.68 8.13
N PRO A 52 5.10 -6.68 8.57
CA PRO A 52 4.55 -6.69 9.91
C PRO A 52 5.65 -6.60 10.96
N ASP A 53 5.59 -5.60 11.85
CA ASP A 53 6.57 -5.45 12.94
C ASP A 53 5.99 -5.95 14.27
N ASP A 54 6.48 -7.09 14.75
CA ASP A 54 6.12 -7.68 16.05
C ASP A 54 6.32 -6.73 17.25
N TYR A 55 7.20 -5.74 17.15
CA TYR A 55 7.44 -4.75 18.19
C TYR A 55 6.44 -3.57 18.12
N ALA A 56 6.14 -3.06 16.93
CA ALA A 56 5.09 -2.06 16.69
C ALA A 56 3.68 -2.62 16.93
N ASN A 57 3.45 -3.92 16.66
CA ASN A 57 2.20 -4.65 16.85
C ASN A 57 1.59 -4.50 18.25
N ARG A 58 2.44 -4.29 19.27
CA ARG A 58 1.99 -4.10 20.65
C ARG A 58 1.29 -2.76 20.90
N ARG A 59 1.36 -1.84 19.95
CA ARG A 59 0.91 -0.45 20.10
C ARG A 59 -0.28 -0.10 19.22
N MET A 60 -0.70 -0.98 18.30
CA MET A 60 -1.87 -0.78 17.45
C MET A 60 -2.96 -1.81 17.77
N PRO A 61 -4.21 -1.38 18.04
CA PRO A 61 -5.33 -2.30 18.14
C PRO A 61 -5.48 -3.11 16.84
N GLY A 62 -5.50 -4.45 16.94
CA GLY A 62 -5.60 -5.33 15.78
C GLY A 62 -4.26 -5.80 15.21
N GLY A 63 -3.15 -5.10 15.52
CA GLY A 63 -1.80 -5.43 15.04
C GLY A 63 -1.63 -5.30 13.52
N ASP A 64 -0.40 -5.50 13.07
CA ASP A 64 -0.06 -5.48 11.66
C ASP A 64 -0.52 -6.77 10.97
N VAL A 65 -1.08 -6.61 9.78
CA VAL A 65 -1.53 -7.72 8.96
C VAL A 65 -1.37 -7.37 7.49
N VAL A 66 -0.89 -8.34 6.71
CA VAL A 66 -0.70 -8.20 5.27
C VAL A 66 -1.26 -9.40 4.52
N SER A 67 -1.79 -9.13 3.33
CA SER A 67 -2.34 -10.12 2.41
C SER A 67 -2.15 -9.62 0.98
N LEU A 68 -1.67 -10.52 0.11
CA LEU A 68 -1.65 -10.34 -1.32
C LEU A 68 -2.15 -11.64 -1.95
N ARG A 69 -3.40 -11.65 -2.39
CA ARG A 69 -4.05 -12.88 -2.87
C ARG A 69 -4.85 -12.64 -4.13
N ARG A 70 -4.74 -13.58 -5.08
CA ARG A 70 -5.57 -13.59 -6.28
C ARG A 70 -6.93 -14.18 -5.95
N GLU A 71 -7.99 -13.42 -6.17
CA GLU A 71 -9.35 -13.80 -5.80
C GLU A 71 -10.30 -13.76 -6.99
N VAL A 72 -11.34 -14.60 -6.96
CA VAL A 72 -12.46 -14.51 -7.89
C VAL A 72 -13.38 -13.40 -7.42
N GLN A 73 -13.53 -12.36 -8.23
CA GLN A 73 -14.34 -11.20 -7.89
C GLN A 73 -15.73 -11.25 -8.51
N GLU A 74 -15.83 -11.83 -9.71
CA GLU A 74 -17.09 -11.88 -10.44
C GLU A 74 -17.17 -13.14 -11.30
N PHE A 75 -18.39 -13.66 -11.46
CA PHE A 75 -18.71 -14.69 -12.43
C PHE A 75 -19.42 -14.04 -13.63
N THR A 76 -18.72 -13.98 -14.76
CA THR A 76 -19.22 -13.42 -16.02
C THR A 76 -19.66 -14.52 -16.98
N SER A 77 -20.37 -14.16 -18.06
CA SER A 77 -20.70 -15.11 -19.15
C SER A 77 -19.46 -15.71 -19.83
N SER A 78 -18.32 -15.03 -19.75
CA SER A 78 -17.02 -15.48 -20.28
C SER A 78 -16.16 -16.26 -19.26
N GLY A 79 -16.66 -16.46 -18.04
CA GLY A 79 -15.95 -17.16 -16.97
C GLY A 79 -15.67 -16.29 -15.74
N LYS A 80 -14.69 -16.69 -14.94
CA LYS A 80 -14.32 -16.00 -13.70
C LYS A 80 -13.44 -14.79 -13.99
N ARG A 81 -13.78 -13.64 -13.44
CA ARG A 81 -12.90 -12.47 -13.37
C ARG A 81 -12.09 -12.54 -12.07
N TYR A 82 -10.77 -12.50 -12.21
CA TYR A 82 -9.85 -12.48 -11.09
C TYR A 82 -9.33 -11.06 -10.87
N GLU A 83 -9.03 -10.72 -9.62
CA GLU A 83 -8.32 -9.49 -9.23
C GLU A 83 -7.40 -9.85 -8.05
N TRP A 84 -6.34 -9.08 -7.85
CA TRP A 84 -5.43 -9.28 -6.72
C TRP A 84 -5.88 -8.39 -5.57
N GLU A 85 -6.33 -8.99 -4.46
CA GLU A 85 -6.51 -8.27 -3.21
C GLU A 85 -5.15 -7.86 -2.66
N LEU A 86 -4.97 -6.56 -2.43
CA LEU A 86 -3.91 -6.01 -1.61
C LEU A 86 -4.54 -5.49 -0.31
N PHE A 87 -4.19 -6.13 0.80
CA PHE A 87 -4.56 -5.65 2.12
C PHE A 87 -3.31 -5.53 2.98
N ALA A 88 -3.12 -4.37 3.59
CA ALA A 88 -2.06 -4.13 4.55
C ALA A 88 -2.61 -3.19 5.63
N HIS A 89 -2.36 -3.51 6.89
CA HIS A 89 -2.59 -2.65 8.03
C HIS A 89 -1.28 -2.63 8.80
N ASN A 90 -0.64 -1.47 8.91
CA ASN A 90 0.69 -1.34 9.49
C ASN A 90 0.81 -0.07 10.34
N GLY A 91 1.63 -0.16 11.39
CA GLY A 91 2.10 1.00 12.14
C GLY A 91 3.34 1.64 11.53
N TRP A 92 3.24 2.89 11.11
CA TRP A 92 4.37 3.64 10.54
C TRP A 92 4.85 4.75 11.47
N ILE A 93 6.13 5.12 11.32
CA ILE A 93 6.67 6.38 11.85
C ILE A 93 6.70 7.43 10.74
N ASP A 94 6.83 8.70 11.12
CA ASP A 94 6.96 9.85 10.21
C ASP A 94 7.97 9.65 9.08
N ASP A 95 9.14 9.08 9.35
CA ASP A 95 10.15 8.83 8.31
C ASP A 95 9.64 7.89 7.19
N SER A 96 8.80 6.91 7.51
CA SER A 96 8.21 6.00 6.53
C SER A 96 7.15 6.69 5.67
N MET A 97 6.49 7.73 6.19
CA MET A 97 5.49 8.50 5.44
C MET A 97 6.10 9.22 4.22
N LEU A 98 7.41 9.46 4.21
CA LEU A 98 8.13 10.04 3.07
C LEU A 98 8.02 9.16 1.81
N TYR A 99 7.87 7.85 1.97
CA TYR A 99 7.80 6.87 0.88
C TYR A 99 6.37 6.47 0.51
N LEU A 100 5.36 7.04 1.18
CA LEU A 100 3.95 6.72 0.92
C LEU A 100 3.58 7.00 -0.54
N ARG A 101 4.03 8.13 -1.08
CA ARG A 101 3.76 8.50 -2.49
C ARG A 101 4.35 7.49 -3.45
N SER A 102 5.58 7.02 -3.22
CA SER A 102 6.21 6.01 -4.08
C SER A 102 5.40 4.71 -4.13
N LEU A 103 4.84 4.27 -2.99
CA LEU A 103 3.93 3.13 -2.96
C LEU A 103 2.61 3.38 -3.68
N LEU A 104 2.01 4.56 -3.49
CA LEU A 104 0.78 4.93 -4.19
C LEU A 104 0.99 5.04 -5.69
N ASP A 105 2.08 5.65 -6.14
CA ASP A 105 2.48 5.78 -7.53
C ASP A 105 2.76 4.40 -8.17
N LEU A 106 3.34 3.48 -7.41
CA LEU A 106 3.54 2.09 -7.82
C LEU A 106 2.22 1.37 -8.10
N ILE A 107 1.19 1.56 -7.26
CA ILE A 107 -0.06 0.78 -7.36
C ILE A 107 -1.17 1.47 -8.15
N ALA A 108 -1.23 2.81 -8.16
CA ALA A 108 -2.34 3.56 -8.75
C ALA A 108 -2.63 3.20 -10.22
N PRO A 109 -1.62 3.03 -11.10
CA PRO A 109 -1.86 2.65 -12.48
C PRO A 109 -2.46 1.25 -12.63
N HIS A 110 -2.42 0.42 -11.59
CA HIS A 110 -2.79 -0.99 -11.59
C HIS A 110 -4.08 -1.29 -10.81
N ILE A 111 -4.71 -0.27 -10.23
CA ILE A 111 -5.99 -0.41 -9.54
C ILE A 111 -7.06 -0.96 -10.48
N ALA A 112 -7.81 -1.96 -10.01
CA ALA A 112 -8.88 -2.60 -10.76
C ALA A 112 -10.19 -1.81 -10.69
N ARG A 113 -10.43 -1.09 -9.59
CA ARG A 113 -11.67 -0.34 -9.35
C ARG A 113 -11.36 1.01 -8.72
N PRO A 114 -11.84 2.12 -9.31
CA PRO A 114 -11.67 3.43 -8.70
C PRO A 114 -12.43 3.52 -7.37
N GLY A 115 -12.02 4.46 -6.53
CA GLY A 115 -12.58 4.72 -5.21
C GLY A 115 -11.57 4.47 -4.09
N TYR A 116 -12.12 4.19 -2.90
CA TYR A 116 -11.36 3.90 -1.70
C TYR A 116 -10.36 2.76 -1.91
N GLY A 117 -9.08 3.03 -1.64
CA GLY A 117 -8.03 2.02 -1.62
C GLY A 117 -7.25 1.95 -0.31
N GLY A 118 -7.71 2.65 0.73
CA GLY A 118 -7.05 2.70 2.02
C GLY A 118 -7.09 4.08 2.67
N HIS A 119 -6.36 4.23 3.76
CA HIS A 119 -6.19 5.50 4.45
C HIS A 119 -4.95 5.50 5.34
N PHE A 120 -4.59 6.68 5.83
CA PHE A 120 -3.76 6.78 7.02
C PHE A 120 -4.35 7.76 8.03
N ARG A 121 -3.95 7.62 9.30
CA ARG A 121 -4.24 8.59 10.35
C ARG A 121 -3.15 8.61 11.40
N HIS A 122 -2.98 9.74 12.06
CA HIS A 122 -2.15 9.78 13.26
C HIS A 122 -2.80 8.94 14.37
N ILE A 123 -2.02 8.15 15.12
CA ILE A 123 -2.59 7.20 16.10
C ILE A 123 -3.37 7.87 17.25
N SER A 124 -3.09 9.15 17.51
CA SER A 124 -3.77 9.94 18.55
C SER A 124 -4.93 10.78 18.00
N ASP A 125 -5.25 10.65 16.71
CA ASP A 125 -6.31 11.39 16.03
C ASP A 125 -7.42 10.44 15.54
N THR A 126 -8.59 11.00 15.29
CA THR A 126 -9.76 10.36 14.69
C THR A 126 -9.94 10.67 13.22
N GLU A 127 -9.34 11.76 12.72
CA GLU A 127 -9.42 12.12 11.31
C GLU A 127 -8.53 11.21 10.45
N VAL A 128 -9.05 10.77 9.30
CA VAL A 128 -8.36 9.90 8.34
C VAL A 128 -8.14 10.63 7.03
N THR A 129 -6.97 10.43 6.43
CA THR A 129 -6.69 10.81 5.05
C THR A 129 -6.86 9.58 4.18
N VAL A 130 -7.84 9.61 3.27
CA VAL A 130 -8.19 8.49 2.40
C VAL A 130 -7.33 8.48 1.14
N PHE A 131 -6.96 7.28 0.68
CA PHE A 131 -6.44 7.05 -0.67
C PHE A 131 -7.64 6.83 -1.60
N ASP A 132 -7.97 7.83 -2.41
CA ASP A 132 -9.06 7.74 -3.38
C ASP A 132 -8.48 7.62 -4.79
N PHE A 133 -8.56 6.44 -5.39
CA PHE A 133 -7.96 6.13 -6.68
C PHE A 133 -8.91 6.42 -7.84
N HIS A 134 -8.43 7.05 -8.89
CA HIS A 134 -9.20 7.29 -10.11
C HIS A 134 -8.25 7.49 -11.30
N ASP A 135 -8.69 7.09 -12.50
CA ASP A 135 -7.98 7.36 -13.77
C ASP A 135 -6.48 6.98 -13.79
N GLY A 136 -6.11 5.91 -13.07
CA GLY A 136 -4.72 5.45 -12.96
C GLY A 136 -3.83 6.28 -12.03
N THR A 137 -4.44 7.15 -11.22
CA THR A 137 -3.81 8.01 -10.21
C THR A 137 -4.67 8.03 -8.93
N TYR A 138 -4.43 8.97 -8.03
CA TYR A 138 -5.16 9.16 -6.77
C TYR A 138 -5.30 10.64 -6.43
N GLU A 139 -6.32 10.96 -5.64
CA GLU A 139 -6.52 12.31 -5.12
C GLU A 139 -5.28 12.77 -4.32
N PRO A 140 -4.76 13.99 -4.55
CA PRO A 140 -3.56 14.46 -3.90
C PRO A 140 -3.68 14.44 -2.36
N ILE A 141 -2.83 13.64 -1.73
CA ILE A 141 -2.75 13.58 -0.28
C ILE A 141 -1.75 14.62 0.27
N ARG A 142 -2.14 15.28 1.35
CA ARG A 142 -1.25 16.15 2.11
C ARG A 142 -0.53 15.33 3.16
N ILE A 143 0.77 15.18 2.99
CA ILE A 143 1.68 14.65 4.00
C ILE A 143 2.38 15.87 4.58
N TRP A 144 2.26 16.10 5.89
CA TRP A 144 2.82 17.28 6.54
C TRP A 144 4.29 17.49 6.14
N GLY A 145 4.65 18.71 5.72
CA GLY A 145 6.02 19.04 5.31
C GLY A 145 6.38 18.71 3.86
N ILE A 146 5.49 18.09 3.08
CA ILE A 146 5.68 17.84 1.65
C ILE A 146 4.53 18.48 0.86
N ASP A 147 4.87 19.45 0.01
CA ASP A 147 3.91 20.17 -0.84
C ASP A 147 3.34 19.21 -1.90
N PRO A 148 2.01 19.16 -2.13
CA PRO A 148 1.45 18.35 -3.20
C PRO A 148 1.85 18.92 -4.56
N ARG A 149 2.87 18.31 -5.16
CA ARG A 149 3.11 18.37 -6.60
C ARG A 149 2.32 17.27 -7.29
#